data_AF-A0A349SEP4-F1
#
_entry.id   AF-A0A349SEP4-F1
#
_cell.length_a   1.000
_cell.length_b   1.000
_cell.length_c   1.000
_cell.angle_alpha   90.00
_cell.angle_beta   90.00
_cell.angle_gamma   90.00
#
_symmetry.space_group_name_H-M   'P 1'
#
loop_
_entity.id
_entity.type
_entity.pdbx_description
1 polymer ?
#
loop_
_entity_poly.entity_id
_entity_poly.type
_entity_poly.pdbx_seq_one_letter_code
_entity_poly.pdbx_strand_id
1 'polypeptide(L)'
;MSIETSNEPIIDAEEILEGIRAWVGIETPSHLGQEVNKLVDLVESQMEALGAAVERTPGQDDFGDILIARTQWDHPPNTAGILVLSHLDTV
;
A
#
# COMPACT_ATOMS: atom_id res chain seq x y z
N MET A 1 -3.89 36.03 12.92
CA MET A 1 -3.14 35.66 11.70
C MET A 1 -3.66 34.30 11.30
N SER A 2 -4.50 34.24 10.28
CA SER A 2 -5.14 32.99 9.86
C SER A 2 -4.10 32.15 9.13
N ILE A 3 -3.85 30.93 9.60
CA ILE A 3 -3.00 29.98 8.88
C ILE A 3 -3.84 29.48 7.72
N GLU A 4 -3.47 29.82 6.49
CA GLU A 4 -4.02 29.16 5.31
C GLU A 4 -3.51 27.72 5.32
N THR A 5 -4.42 26.76 5.56
CA THR A 5 -4.12 25.34 5.41
C THR A 5 -4.12 25.00 3.92
N SER A 6 -2.94 24.74 3.36
CA SER A 6 -2.78 24.12 2.05
C SER A 6 -3.05 22.61 2.15
N ASN A 7 -3.73 22.04 1.15
CA ASN A 7 -3.91 20.59 1.01
C ASN A 7 -2.76 19.93 0.23
N GLU A 8 -1.70 20.68 -0.06
CA GLU A 8 -0.50 20.16 -0.70
C GLU A 8 0.29 19.32 0.31
N PRO A 9 0.57 18.04 0.00
CA PRO A 9 1.34 17.19 0.89
C PRO A 9 2.78 17.70 0.99
N ILE A 10 3.33 17.68 2.21
CA ILE A 10 4.76 17.87 2.41
C ILE A 10 5.47 16.59 1.96
N ILE A 11 6.41 16.72 1.04
CA ILE A 11 7.22 15.60 0.54
C ILE A 11 8.57 15.64 1.26
N ASP A 12 8.72 14.80 2.28
CA ASP A 12 9.99 14.61 2.98
C ASP A 12 10.80 13.48 2.32
N ALA A 13 11.96 13.83 1.76
CA ALA A 13 12.80 12.88 1.04
C ALA A 13 13.42 11.82 1.96
N GLU A 14 13.70 12.14 3.24
CA GLU A 14 14.28 11.18 4.18
C GLU A 14 13.22 10.18 4.63
N GLU A 15 12.00 10.63 4.92
CA GLU A 15 10.86 9.76 5.22
C GLU A 15 10.59 8.77 4.07
N ILE A 16 10.60 9.27 2.83
CA ILE A 16 10.43 8.43 1.64
C ILE A 16 11.57 7.42 1.50
N LEU A 17 12.83 7.83 1.73
CA LEU A 17 13.99 6.94 1.64
C LEU A 17 13.92 5.84 2.70
N GLU A 18 13.56 6.17 3.95
CA GLU A 18 13.39 5.21 5.03
C GLU A 18 12.29 4.19 4.70
N GLY A 19 11.15 4.65 4.18
CA GLY A 19 10.06 3.79 3.73
C GLY A 19 10.48 2.83 2.61
N ILE A 20 11.16 3.35 1.58
CA ILE A 20 11.68 2.54 0.48
C ILE A 20 12.66 1.50 1.02
N ARG A 21 13.60 1.88 1.91
CA ARG A 21 14.58 0.96 2.52
C ARG A 21 13.90 -0.17 3.28
N ALA A 22 12.83 0.12 4.01
CA ALA A 22 12.08 -0.90 4.74
C ALA A 22 11.44 -1.92 3.79
N TRP A 23 10.87 -1.46 2.67
CA TRP A 23 10.25 -2.34 1.68
C TRP A 23 11.29 -3.18 0.93
N VAL A 24 12.35 -2.56 0.40
CA VAL A 24 13.38 -3.30 -0.38
C VAL A 24 14.24 -4.24 0.48
N GLY A 25 14.21 -4.09 1.80
CA GLY A 25 14.84 -5.06 2.71
C GLY A 25 14.08 -6.38 2.81
N ILE A 26 12.86 -6.45 2.28
CA ILE A 26 12.05 -7.67 2.19
C ILE A 26 12.16 -8.18 0.75
N GLU A 27 12.85 -9.30 0.58
CA GLU A 27 12.96 -9.96 -0.73
C GLU A 27 11.61 -10.54 -1.15
N THR A 28 11.14 -10.24 -2.37
CA THR A 28 9.81 -10.63 -2.85
C THR A 28 9.84 -11.35 -4.21
N PRO A 29 10.67 -12.39 -4.41
CA PRO A 29 10.76 -13.08 -5.70
C PRO A 29 9.40 -13.65 -6.14
N SER A 30 8.98 -13.35 -7.38
CA SER A 30 7.61 -13.60 -7.88
C SER A 30 7.11 -15.04 -7.66
N HIS A 31 8.01 -16.03 -7.70
CA HIS A 31 7.67 -17.45 -7.58
C HIS A 31 7.72 -17.99 -6.14
N LEU A 32 7.98 -17.14 -5.15
CA LEU A 32 7.93 -17.49 -3.73
C LEU A 32 6.89 -16.61 -3.04
N GLY A 33 5.62 -16.95 -3.22
CA GLY A 33 4.49 -16.18 -2.72
C GLY A 33 4.51 -15.95 -1.21
N GLN A 34 5.07 -16.89 -0.44
CA GLN A 34 5.29 -16.70 0.99
C GLN A 34 6.26 -15.55 1.32
N GLU A 35 7.28 -15.32 0.48
CA GLU A 35 8.22 -14.21 0.61
C GLU A 35 7.57 -12.90 0.18
N VAL A 36 6.83 -12.90 -0.94
CA VAL A 36 5.99 -11.76 -1.36
C VAL A 36 5.02 -11.34 -0.26
N ASN A 37 4.38 -12.32 0.39
CA ASN A 37 3.39 -12.07 1.43
C ASN A 37 3.96 -11.38 2.67
N LYS A 38 5.27 -11.45 2.93
CA LYS A 38 5.89 -10.66 4.02
C LYS A 38 5.80 -9.17 3.74
N LEU A 39 5.98 -8.76 2.48
CA LEU A 39 5.79 -7.35 2.09
C LEU A 39 4.30 -7.01 2.06
N VAL A 40 3.43 -7.92 1.60
CA VAL A 40 1.96 -7.70 1.66
C VAL A 40 1.50 -7.44 3.09
N ASP A 41 1.98 -8.19 4.07
CA ASP A 41 1.66 -8.01 5.49
C ASP A 41 2.06 -6.60 5.99
N LEU A 42 3.24 -6.11 5.58
CA LEU A 42 3.69 -4.76 5.91
C LEU A 42 2.79 -3.69 5.27
N VAL A 43 2.44 -3.84 3.99
CA VAL A 43 1.59 -2.89 3.27
C VAL A 43 0.17 -2.90 3.85
N GLU A 44 -0.40 -4.06 4.15
CA GLU A 44 -1.70 -4.21 4.81
C GLU A 44 -1.73 -3.42 6.13
N SER A 45 -0.74 -3.64 7.00
CA SER A 45 -0.65 -2.92 8.28
C SER A 45 -0.53 -1.40 8.10
N GLN A 46 0.24 -0.93 7.11
CA GLN A 46 0.39 0.51 6.83
C GLN A 46 -0.92 1.12 6.30
N MET A 47 -1.64 0.42 5.41
CA MET A 47 -2.92 0.89 4.88
C MET A 47 -4.02 0.90 5.95
N GLU A 48 -4.07 -0.11 6.82
CA GLU A 48 -4.98 -0.14 7.96
C GLU A 48 -4.70 1.00 8.95
N ALA A 49 -3.42 1.30 9.22
CA ALA A 49 -3.03 2.42 10.07
C ALA A 49 -3.47 3.78 9.52
N LEU A 50 -3.60 3.90 8.19
CA LEU A 50 -4.16 5.06 7.49
C LEU A 50 -5.70 5.09 7.45
N GLY A 51 -6.36 4.08 8.02
CA GLY A 51 -7.82 3.96 8.04
C GLY A 51 -8.43 3.46 6.73
N ALA A 52 -7.63 2.83 5.86
CA ALA A 52 -8.17 2.22 4.65
C ALA A 52 -8.96 0.94 4.98
N ALA A 53 -10.04 0.69 4.24
CA ALA A 53 -10.70 -0.60 4.23
C ALA A 53 -9.91 -1.55 3.32
N VAL A 54 -9.33 -2.60 3.89
CA VAL A 54 -8.46 -3.54 3.20
C VAL A 54 -9.18 -4.85 2.89
N GLU A 55 -9.01 -5.35 1.68
CA GLU A 55 -9.43 -6.67 1.22
C GLU A 55 -8.21 -7.40 0.67
N ARG A 56 -8.02 -8.65 1.13
CA ARG A 56 -6.89 -9.50 0.73
C ARG A 56 -7.40 -10.76 0.06
N THR A 57 -6.91 -11.03 -1.15
CA THR A 57 -7.21 -12.25 -1.91
C THR A 57 -5.99 -13.16 -1.91
N PRO A 58 -6.09 -14.41 -1.41
CA PRO A 58 -4.97 -15.34 -1.42
C PRO A 58 -4.42 -15.60 -2.82
N GLY A 59 -3.09 -15.64 -2.92
CA GLY A 59 -2.39 -16.05 -4.13
C GLY A 59 -2.64 -17.51 -4.50
N GLN A 60 -2.29 -17.88 -5.73
CA GLN A 60 -2.40 -19.23 -6.28
C GLN A 60 -1.05 -19.63 -6.89
N ASP A 61 -0.79 -20.93 -7.06
CA ASP A 61 0.40 -21.45 -7.75
C ASP A 61 1.74 -20.85 -7.26
N ASP A 62 1.89 -20.73 -5.94
CA ASP A 62 3.03 -20.12 -5.26
C ASP A 62 3.27 -18.63 -5.57
N PHE A 63 2.27 -17.90 -6.10
CA PHE A 63 2.30 -16.44 -6.19
C PHE A 63 1.77 -15.77 -4.92
N GLY A 64 2.19 -14.52 -4.71
CA GLY A 64 1.75 -13.71 -3.57
C GLY A 64 0.29 -13.26 -3.64
N ASP A 65 -0.19 -12.75 -2.52
CA ASP A 65 -1.56 -12.27 -2.34
C ASP A 65 -1.80 -10.94 -3.05
N ILE A 66 -3.06 -10.67 -3.39
CA ILE A 66 -3.51 -9.39 -3.92
C ILE A 66 -4.14 -8.59 -2.79
N LEU A 67 -3.70 -7.34 -2.63
CA LEU A 67 -4.23 -6.40 -1.65
C LEU A 67 -4.99 -5.28 -2.34
N ILE A 68 -6.22 -5.03 -1.89
CA ILE A 68 -7.04 -3.89 -2.31
C ILE A 68 -7.32 -3.03 -1.08
N ALA A 69 -6.80 -1.81 -1.05
CA ALA A 69 -7.06 -0.85 0.01
C ALA A 69 -7.91 0.32 -0.51
N ARG A 70 -8.99 0.67 0.22
CA ARG A 70 -9.94 1.72 -0.16
C ARG A 70 -10.03 2.80 0.91
N THR A 71 -9.75 4.03 0.50
CA THR A 71 -10.05 5.24 1.27
C THR A 71 -11.40 5.78 0.82
N GLN A 72 -12.43 5.71 1.67
CA GLN A 72 -13.80 6.04 1.25
C GLN A 72 -14.12 7.54 1.39
N TRP A 73 -13.36 8.30 2.18
CA TRP A 73 -13.55 9.76 2.41
C TRP A 73 -15.03 10.18 2.50
N ASP A 74 -15.84 9.41 3.23
CA ASP A 74 -17.30 9.60 3.38
C ASP A 74 -18.15 9.59 2.09
N HIS A 75 -17.60 9.11 0.97
CA HIS A 75 -18.34 8.97 -0.27
C HIS A 75 -19.32 7.78 -0.24
N PRO A 76 -20.48 7.89 -0.91
CA PRO A 76 -21.38 6.76 -1.10
C PRO A 76 -20.70 5.58 -1.82
N PRO A 77 -21.13 4.33 -1.56
CA PRO A 77 -20.68 3.17 -2.33
C PRO A 77 -20.87 3.37 -3.84
N ASN A 78 -19.98 2.79 -4.65
CA ASN A 78 -19.99 2.87 -6.12
C ASN A 78 -19.83 4.29 -6.71
N THR A 79 -19.26 5.23 -5.94
CA THR A 79 -18.83 6.53 -6.48
C THR A 79 -17.55 6.34 -7.33
N ALA A 80 -17.40 7.13 -8.40
CA ALA A 80 -16.17 7.13 -9.19
C ALA A 80 -14.97 7.48 -8.32
N GLY A 81 -13.85 6.78 -8.51
CA GLY A 81 -12.63 6.97 -7.74
C GLY A 81 -11.38 6.91 -8.62
N ILE A 82 -10.22 7.08 -7.98
CA ILE A 82 -8.91 6.95 -8.61
C ILE A 82 -8.35 5.57 -8.24
N LEU A 83 -7.90 4.82 -9.25
CA LEU A 83 -7.15 3.58 -9.04
C LEU A 83 -5.67 3.87 -9.16
N VAL A 84 -4.92 3.62 -8.10
CA VAL A 84 -3.46 3.53 -8.11
C VAL A 84 -3.11 2.06 -7.99
N LEU A 85 -2.25 1.56 -8.89
CA LEU A 85 -1.89 0.15 -8.96
C LEU A 85 -0.36 0.01 -9.01
N SER A 86 0.15 -0.92 -8.22
CA SER A 86 1.56 -1.30 -8.16
C SER A 86 1.66 -2.81 -7.98
N HIS A 87 2.80 -3.39 -8.36
CA HIS A 87 3.17 -4.75 -7.98
C HIS A 87 4.13 -4.69 -6.78
N LEU A 88 4.17 -5.76 -5.98
CA LEU A 88 5.02 -5.87 -4.78
C LEU A 88 6.12 -6.92 -4.92
N ASP A 89 5.99 -7.80 -5.92
CA ASP A 89 6.97 -8.83 -6.24
C ASP A 89 8.14 -8.28 -7.08
N THR A 90 9.25 -9.00 -7.06
CA THR A 90 10.46 -8.73 -7.84
C THR A 90 10.87 -9.95 -8.64
N VAL A 91 11.64 -9.71 -9.71
CA VAL A 91 12.23 -10.77 -10.55
C VAL A 91 13.35 -11.54 -9.87
#